data_AF-A0A3G8QXF2-F1
#
_entry.id   AF-A0A3G8QXF2-F1
#
_cell.length_a   1.000
_cell.length_b   1.000
_cell.length_c   1.000
_cell.angle_alpha   90.00
_cell.angle_beta   90.00
_cell.angle_gamma   90.00
#
_symmetry.space_group_name_H-M   'P 1'
#
loop_
_entity.id
_entity.type
_entity.pdbx_description
1 polymer ?
#
loop_
_entity_poly.entity_id
_entity_poly.type
_entity_poly.pdbx_seq_one_letter_code
_entity_poly.pdbx_strand_id
1 'polypeptide(L)'
;MDAASNEELVRRLVTEVWNEGQTEELDDLLAPDFVGRGFGPENLDRDGYEEFVIEHREIFPDLEFVLDDVICADDRMANRWTRVGTHQKLITGIEPTGNGIPVSGMAIHRLTDGLIAEA
;
A
#
# COMPACT_ATOMS: atom_id res chain seq x y z
N MET A 1 8.81 1.17 19.52
CA MET A 1 9.36 0.03 18.74
C MET A 1 10.73 0.41 18.22
N ASP A 2 11.55 -0.57 17.83
CA ASP A 2 12.81 -0.29 17.13
C ASP A 2 12.59 -0.19 15.61
N ALA A 3 13.55 0.39 14.91
CA ALA A 3 13.46 0.65 13.47
C ALA A 3 13.27 -0.62 12.63
N ALA A 4 13.79 -1.77 13.09
CA ALA A 4 13.69 -3.04 12.39
C ALA A 4 12.25 -3.58 12.39
N SER A 5 11.56 -3.48 13.54
CA SER A 5 10.16 -3.86 13.67
C SER A 5 9.24 -2.97 12.82
N ASN A 6 9.56 -1.68 12.74
CA ASN A 6 8.82 -0.70 11.91
C ASN A 6 8.97 -0.98 10.40
N GLU A 7 10.19 -1.34 9.97
CA GLU A 7 10.46 -1.69 8.58
C GLU A 7 9.73 -2.97 8.17
N GLU A 8 9.67 -3.97 9.05
CA GLU A 8 9.00 -5.23 8.79
C GLU A 8 7.50 -5.05 8.52
N LEU A 9 6.80 -4.17 9.26
CA LEU A 9 5.37 -3.92 9.06
C LEU A 9 5.03 -3.50 7.63
N VAL A 10 5.83 -2.61 7.03
CA VAL A 10 5.56 -2.18 5.66
C VAL A 10 6.09 -3.12 4.61
N ARG A 11 7.15 -3.87 4.91
CA ARG A 11 7.53 -5.00 4.05
C ARG A 11 6.35 -5.97 3.93
N ARG A 12 5.73 -6.35 5.04
CA ARG A 12 4.52 -7.19 5.07
C ARG A 12 3.34 -6.55 4.35
N LEU A 13 3.03 -5.27 4.61
CA LEU A 13 1.98 -4.55 3.89
C LEU A 13 2.19 -4.58 2.37
N VAL A 14 3.43 -4.41 1.90
CA VAL A 14 3.73 -4.44 0.46
C VAL A 14 3.67 -5.86 -0.10
N THR A 15 4.27 -6.84 0.57
CA THR A 15 4.35 -8.20 0.05
C THR A 15 3.02 -8.94 0.17
N GLU A 16 2.45 -9.02 1.37
CA GLU A 16 1.26 -9.82 1.67
C GLU A 16 0.02 -9.14 1.08
N VAL A 17 -0.15 -7.84 1.33
CA VAL A 17 -1.38 -7.14 0.93
C VAL A 17 -1.29 -6.63 -0.51
N TRP A 18 -0.32 -5.77 -0.85
CA TRP A 18 -0.31 -5.15 -2.19
C TRP A 18 0.10 -6.11 -3.31
N ASN A 19 1.09 -6.97 -3.09
CA ASN A 19 1.63 -7.88 -4.12
C ASN A 19 0.92 -9.23 -4.17
N GLU A 20 0.54 -9.81 -3.02
CA GLU A 20 -0.14 -11.11 -2.97
C GLU A 20 -1.66 -10.97 -2.90
N GLY A 21 -2.19 -9.84 -2.40
CA GLY A 21 -3.63 -9.60 -2.31
C GLY A 21 -4.29 -10.21 -1.08
N GLN A 22 -3.51 -10.52 -0.04
CA GLN A 22 -3.98 -11.08 1.24
C GLN A 22 -4.54 -9.95 2.11
N THR A 23 -5.71 -9.43 1.77
CA THR A 23 -6.30 -8.29 2.50
C THR A 23 -6.71 -8.64 3.93
N GLU A 24 -6.85 -9.93 4.25
CA GLU A 24 -7.06 -10.41 5.62
C GLU A 24 -5.94 -10.02 6.59
N GLU A 25 -4.71 -9.80 6.10
CA GLU A 25 -3.58 -9.40 6.93
C GLU A 25 -3.68 -7.95 7.41
N LEU A 26 -4.58 -7.14 6.83
CA LEU A 26 -4.77 -5.74 7.23
C LEU A 26 -5.18 -5.59 8.70
N ASP A 27 -5.86 -6.58 9.28
CA ASP A 27 -6.25 -6.55 10.69
C ASP A 27 -5.06 -6.59 11.66
N ASP A 28 -3.99 -7.26 11.25
CA ASP A 28 -2.73 -7.40 11.99
C ASP A 28 -1.71 -6.31 11.66
N LEU A 29 -1.93 -5.54 10.59
CA LEU A 29 -1.00 -4.51 10.10
C LEU A 29 -1.48 -3.08 10.38
N LEU A 30 -2.78 -2.81 10.29
CA LEU A 30 -3.35 -1.47 10.46
C LEU A 30 -3.85 -1.25 11.89
N ALA A 31 -3.88 0.00 12.37
CA ALA A 31 -4.47 0.35 13.67
C ALA A 31 -6.02 0.39 13.59
N PRO A 32 -6.77 0.16 14.68
CA PRO A 32 -8.24 0.21 14.64
C PRO A 32 -8.80 1.57 14.22
N ASP A 33 -8.04 2.64 14.45
CA ASP A 33 -8.32 4.02 14.06
C ASP A 33 -7.49 4.46 12.85
N PHE A 34 -7.09 3.52 11.99
CA PHE A 34 -6.32 3.79 10.78
C PHE A 34 -6.98 4.83 9.88
N VAL A 35 -6.15 5.69 9.28
CA VAL A 35 -6.57 6.67 8.27
C VAL A 35 -5.67 6.59 7.04
N GLY A 36 -6.19 6.11 5.92
CA GLY A 36 -5.52 6.13 4.63
C GLY A 36 -5.57 7.52 3.99
N ARG A 37 -4.40 8.05 3.63
CA ARG A 37 -4.16 9.35 3.01
C ARG A 37 -3.15 9.22 1.87
N GLY A 38 -3.58 9.46 0.64
CA GLY A 38 -2.62 9.46 -0.46
C GLY A 38 -3.27 9.48 -1.82
N PHE A 39 -2.72 8.67 -2.72
CA PHE A 39 -3.32 8.48 -4.04
C PHE A 39 -4.61 7.68 -3.89
N GLY A 40 -5.73 8.26 -4.30
CA GLY A 40 -7.06 7.65 -4.19
C GLY A 40 -8.02 8.52 -3.38
N PRO A 41 -9.09 7.92 -2.82
CA PRO A 41 -9.99 8.60 -1.91
C PRO A 41 -9.27 9.08 -0.64
N GLU A 42 -9.68 10.22 -0.10
CA GLU A 42 -9.14 10.75 1.16
C GLU A 42 -9.83 10.10 2.37
N ASN A 43 -9.04 9.84 3.42
CA ASN A 43 -9.49 9.35 4.74
C ASN A 43 -10.19 7.98 4.67
N LEU A 44 -9.57 7.02 3.99
CA LEU A 44 -10.02 5.63 4.02
C LEU A 44 -9.87 5.06 5.44
N ASP A 45 -10.91 4.39 5.94
CA ASP A 45 -10.79 3.48 7.07
C ASP A 45 -10.20 2.13 6.59
N ARG A 46 -10.15 1.12 7.48
CA ARG A 46 -9.59 -0.20 7.13
C ARG A 46 -10.35 -0.86 5.98
N ASP A 47 -11.68 -0.89 6.06
CA ASP A 47 -12.54 -1.50 5.06
C ASP A 47 -12.39 -0.78 3.71
N GLY A 48 -12.39 0.56 3.72
CA GLY A 48 -12.16 1.35 2.51
C GLY A 48 -10.76 1.15 1.91
N TYR A 49 -9.74 0.93 2.75
CA TYR A 49 -8.39 0.62 2.28
C TYR A 49 -8.30 -0.79 1.68
N GLU A 50 -8.99 -1.78 2.28
CA GLU A 50 -9.13 -3.12 1.73
C GLU A 50 -9.79 -3.09 0.34
N GLU A 51 -10.95 -2.44 0.23
CA GLU A 51 -11.66 -2.29 -1.05
C GLU A 51 -10.76 -1.62 -2.10
N PHE A 52 -10.01 -0.60 -1.69
CA PHE A 52 -9.07 0.09 -2.56
C PHE A 52 -7.94 -0.81 -3.09
N VAL A 53 -7.36 -1.67 -2.24
CA VAL A 53 -6.35 -2.66 -2.65
C VAL A 53 -6.96 -3.66 -3.63
N ILE A 54 -8.15 -4.19 -3.34
CA ILE A 54 -8.86 -5.15 -4.19
C ILE A 54 -9.08 -4.56 -5.58
N GLU A 55 -9.66 -3.35 -5.64
CA GLU A 55 -9.91 -2.65 -6.91
C GLU A 55 -8.63 -2.44 -7.72
N HIS A 56 -7.53 -2.05 -7.05
CA HIS A 56 -6.24 -1.84 -7.72
C HIS A 56 -5.67 -3.12 -8.32
N ARG A 57 -5.77 -4.25 -7.60
CA ARG A 57 -5.33 -5.55 -8.12
C ARG A 57 -6.25 -6.07 -9.22
N GLU A 58 -7.53 -5.75 -9.18
CA GLU A 58 -8.42 -6.08 -10.30
C GLU A 58 -8.07 -5.30 -11.58
N ILE A 59 -7.67 -4.04 -11.45
CA ILE A 59 -7.23 -3.19 -12.56
C ILE A 59 -5.87 -3.65 -13.11
N PHE A 60 -4.98 -4.07 -12.22
CA PHE A 60 -3.63 -4.55 -12.49
C PHE A 60 -3.41 -5.95 -11.88
N PRO A 61 -3.86 -7.05 -12.53
CA PRO A 61 -3.79 -8.40 -11.95
C PRO A 61 -2.38 -8.93 -11.68
N ASP A 62 -1.39 -8.37 -12.37
CA ASP A 62 0.04 -8.64 -12.24
C ASP A 62 0.77 -7.51 -11.51
N LEU A 63 0.07 -6.78 -10.63
CA LEU A 63 0.63 -5.68 -9.84
C LEU A 63 1.76 -6.18 -8.93
N GLU A 64 2.93 -5.57 -9.09
CA GLU A 64 4.11 -5.80 -8.26
C GLU A 64 4.69 -4.46 -7.81
N PHE A 65 4.81 -4.27 -6.51
CA PHE A 65 5.55 -3.20 -5.86
C PHE A 65 6.92 -3.69 -5.40
N VAL A 66 7.91 -2.83 -5.57
CA VAL A 66 9.26 -2.96 -5.04
C VAL A 66 9.53 -1.77 -4.12
N LEU A 67 9.98 -2.04 -2.90
CA LEU A 67 10.48 -1.03 -1.97
C LEU A 67 11.91 -0.67 -2.35
N ASP A 68 12.11 0.52 -2.91
CA ASP A 68 13.41 1.05 -3.33
C ASP A 68 14.22 1.56 -2.12
N ASP A 69 13.54 2.24 -1.19
CA ASP A 69 14.13 2.72 0.07
C ASP A 69 13.11 2.62 1.20
N VAL A 70 13.60 2.39 2.42
CA VAL A 70 12.82 2.47 3.65
C VAL A 70 13.62 3.24 4.70
N ILE A 71 13.00 4.23 5.33
CA ILE A 71 13.60 5.08 6.35
C ILE A 71 12.67 5.12 7.55
N CYS A 72 13.14 4.66 8.71
CA CYS A 72 12.39 4.68 9.96
C CYS A 72 12.96 5.75 10.91
N ALA A 73 12.09 6.56 11.50
CA ALA A 73 12.44 7.52 12.55
C ALA A 73 11.28 7.63 13.54
N ASP A 74 11.56 7.32 14.82
CA ASP A 74 10.59 7.36 15.91
C ASP A 74 9.29 6.59 15.61
N ASP A 75 8.16 7.31 15.49
CA ASP A 75 6.82 6.82 15.20
C ASP A 75 6.45 6.92 13.71
N ARG A 76 7.43 7.19 12.84
CA ARG A 76 7.21 7.36 11.40
C ARG A 76 8.14 6.49 10.58
N MET A 77 7.64 6.15 9.40
CA MET A 77 8.44 5.50 8.38
C MET A 77 8.11 6.11 7.02
N ALA A 78 9.12 6.37 6.21
CA ALA A 78 8.96 6.77 4.82
C ALA A 78 9.54 5.70 3.90
N ASN A 79 8.84 5.38 2.81
CA ASN A 79 9.37 4.52 1.77
C ASN A 79 9.26 5.16 0.40
N ARG A 80 10.22 4.80 -0.45
CA ARG A 80 10.16 5.01 -1.89
C ARG A 80 9.90 3.67 -2.54
N TRP A 81 9.01 3.64 -3.51
CA TRP A 81 8.62 2.42 -4.20
C TRP A 81 8.52 2.63 -5.70
N THR A 82 8.65 1.52 -6.41
CA THR A 82 8.35 1.41 -7.83
C THR A 82 7.37 0.26 -8.01
N ARG A 83 6.29 0.50 -8.76
CA ARG A 83 5.30 -0.52 -9.10
C ARG A 83 5.18 -0.71 -10.60
N VAL A 84 4.89 -1.93 -11.01
CA VAL A 84 4.52 -2.28 -12.38
C VAL A 84 3.26 -3.13 -12.37
N GLY A 85 2.40 -2.93 -13.35
CA GLY A 85 1.21 -3.74 -13.56
C GLY A 85 0.59 -3.43 -14.91
N THR A 86 0.03 -4.44 -15.56
CA THR A 86 -0.62 -4.34 -16.86
C THR A 86 -2.04 -3.81 -16.69
N HIS A 87 -2.37 -2.72 -17.37
CA HIS A 87 -3.70 -2.11 -17.31
C HIS A 87 -4.74 -2.98 -18.05
N GLN A 88 -5.58 -3.69 -17.30
CA GLN A 88 -6.54 -4.68 -17.83
C GLN A 88 -8.02 -4.32 -17.64
N LYS A 89 -8.36 -3.35 -16.80
CA LYS A 89 -9.73 -2.82 -16.63
C LYS A 89 -9.79 -1.32 -16.78
N LEU A 90 -10.98 -0.76 -17.07
CA LEU A 90 -11.23 0.67 -17.18
C LEU A 90 -10.76 1.43 -15.93
N ILE A 91 -9.92 2.46 -16.12
CA ILE A 91 -9.56 3.43 -15.09
C ILE A 91 -10.13 4.78 -15.50
N THR A 92 -11.12 5.32 -14.79
CA THR A 92 -11.64 6.69 -14.92
C THR A 92 -11.60 7.27 -16.35
N GLY A 93 -12.30 6.62 -17.30
CA GLY A 93 -12.40 7.06 -18.69
C GLY A 93 -11.23 6.66 -19.61
N ILE A 94 -10.30 5.84 -19.11
CA ILE A 94 -9.18 5.28 -19.86
C ILE A 94 -9.44 3.76 -20.02
N GLU A 95 -9.73 3.35 -21.26
CA GLU A 95 -9.89 1.94 -21.63
C GLU A 95 -8.61 1.12 -21.36
N PRO A 96 -8.73 -0.19 -21.06
CA PRO A 96 -7.58 -1.06 -20.78
C PRO A 96 -6.59 -1.02 -21.95
N THR A 97 -5.38 -0.56 -21.66
CA THR A 97 -4.36 -0.32 -22.69
C THR A 97 -3.49 -1.53 -22.97
N GLY A 98 -3.49 -2.52 -22.06
CA GLY A 98 -2.59 -3.68 -22.13
C GLY A 98 -1.12 -3.35 -21.93
N ASN A 99 -0.78 -2.10 -21.58
CA ASN A 99 0.58 -1.68 -21.29
C ASN A 99 0.86 -1.76 -19.79
N GLY A 100 2.05 -2.23 -19.43
CA GLY A 100 2.62 -2.08 -18.09
C GLY A 100 3.69 -0.99 -18.12
N ILE A 101 3.44 0.12 -17.42
CA ILE A 101 4.40 1.23 -17.30
C ILE A 101 4.83 1.31 -15.84
N PRO A 102 6.14 1.31 -15.54
CA PRO A 102 6.60 1.48 -14.17
C PRO A 102 6.19 2.86 -13.64
N VAL A 103 5.60 2.88 -12.45
CA VAL A 103 5.23 4.09 -11.72
C VAL A 103 5.99 4.07 -10.41
N SER A 104 6.70 5.15 -10.09
CA SER A 104 7.37 5.31 -8.81
C SER A 104 6.65 6.34 -7.94
N GLY A 105 6.73 6.14 -6.62
CA GLY A 105 6.12 7.02 -5.64
C GLY A 105 6.80 6.93 -4.29
N MET A 106 6.25 7.66 -3.34
CA MET A 106 6.69 7.65 -1.95
C MET A 106 5.47 7.69 -1.03
N ALA A 107 5.59 7.07 0.14
CA ALA A 107 4.58 7.10 1.18
C ALA A 107 5.23 7.40 2.54
N ILE A 108 4.50 8.06 3.44
CA ILE A 108 4.90 8.30 4.82
C ILE A 108 3.83 7.70 5.72
N HIS A 109 4.26 6.77 6.56
CA HIS A 109 3.42 6.03 7.49
C HIS A 109 3.62 6.57 8.91
N ARG A 110 2.52 6.68 9.66
CA ARG A 110 2.56 6.88 11.13
C ARG A 110 2.27 5.55 11.81
N LEU A 111 3.06 5.21 12.81
CA LEU A 111 3.00 3.95 13.53
C LEU A 111 2.53 4.19 14.97
N THR A 112 1.65 3.33 15.48
CA THR A 112 1.25 3.31 16.89
C THR A 112 1.13 1.86 17.37
N ASP A 113 1.65 1.56 18.56
CA ASP A 113 1.44 0.27 19.23
C ASP A 113 1.70 -0.99 18.39
N GLY A 114 2.64 -0.95 17.44
CA GLY A 114 2.90 -2.11 16.57
C GLY A 114 2.17 -2.10 15.22
N LEU A 115 1.42 -1.05 14.92
CA LEU A 115 0.48 -1.00 13.80
C LEU A 115 0.63 0.31 13.00
N ILE A 116 0.19 0.28 11.75
CA ILE A 116 0.14 1.44 10.87
C ILE A 116 -1.16 2.19 11.15
N ALA A 117 -1.06 3.42 11.65
CA ALA A 117 -2.20 4.26 11.99
C ALA A 117 -2.52 5.31 10.93
N GLU A 118 -1.59 5.56 10.00
CA GLU A 118 -1.76 6.45 8.86
C GLU A 118 -0.83 6.00 7.74
N ALA A 119 -1.29 6.00 6.50
CA ALA A 119 -0.51 5.60 5.32
C ALA A 119 -0.84 6.46 4.11
#